data_AF-A0A0B2PKU2-F1
#
_entry.id   AF-A0A0B2PKU2-F1
#
_cell.length_a   1.000
_cell.length_b   1.000
_cell.length_c   1.000
_cell.angle_alpha   90.00
_cell.angle_beta   90.00
_cell.angle_gamma   90.00
#
_symmetry.space_group_name_H-M   'P 1'
#
loop_
_entity.id
_entity.type
_entity.pdbx_description
1 polymer ?
#
loop_
_entity_poly.entity_id
_entity_poly.type
_entity_poly.pdbx_seq_one_letter_code
_entity_poly.pdbx_strand_id
1 'polypeptide(L)' 'HYRLFLQGLAIYGKGDWKNIARYAVKTRTSTQVASHAQKYFLHLRASNKKGKRKSIYDTT' A
#
# COMPACT_ATOMS: atom_id res chain seq x y z
N HIS A 1 -3.39 -10.99 -4.48
CA HIS A 1 -2.26 -10.30 -3.80
C HIS A 1 -2.71 -9.27 -2.77
N TYR A 2 -3.58 -8.30 -3.11
CA TYR A 2 -3.98 -7.23 -2.18
C TYR A 2 -4.57 -7.73 -0.86
N ARG A 3 -5.51 -8.68 -0.89
CA ARG A 3 -6.12 -9.27 0.32
C ARG A 3 -5.08 -9.90 1.26
N LEU A 4 -4.15 -10.68 0.70
CA LEU A 4 -3.04 -11.30 1.45
C LEU A 4 -2.07 -10.26 2.04
N PHE A 5 -1.82 -9.17 1.31
CA PHE A 5 -1.01 -8.07 1.82
C PHE A 5 -1.66 -7.39 3.03
N LEU A 6 -2.98 -7.12 2.97
CA LEU A 6 -3.70 -6.55 4.11
C LEU A 6 -3.74 -7.50 5.31
N GLN A 7 -3.93 -8.81 5.07
CA GLN A 7 -3.87 -9.81 6.12
C GLN A 7 -2.47 -9.86 6.75
N GLY A 8 -1.41 -9.82 5.94
CA GLY A 8 -0.04 -9.74 6.42
C GLY A 8 0.22 -8.47 7.24
N LEU A 9 -0.31 -7.32 6.81
CA LEU A 9 -0.24 -6.08 7.59
C LEU A 9 -0.97 -6.17 8.93
N ALA A 10 -2.09 -6.88 9.00
CA ALA A 10 -2.84 -7.05 10.24
C ALA A 10 -2.11 -7.98 11.24
N ILE A 11 -1.41 -9.01 10.74
CA ILE A 11 -0.71 -10.00 11.56
C ILE A 11 0.68 -9.51 12.00
N TYR A 12 1.49 -9.01 11.06
CA TYR A 12 2.90 -8.66 11.31
C TYR A 12 3.13 -7.16 11.48
N GLY A 13 2.13 -6.33 11.15
CA GLY A 13 2.28 -4.89 11.22
C GLY A 13 3.10 -4.28 10.08
N LYS A 14 3.17 -2.94 10.11
CA LYS A 14 3.90 -2.15 9.12
C LYS A 14 5.40 -2.22 9.42
N GLY A 15 6.20 -2.61 8.44
CA GLY A 15 7.67 -2.66 8.54
C GLY A 15 8.24 -4.07 8.40
N ASP A 16 7.47 -5.08 8.81
CA ASP A 16 7.87 -6.49 8.75
C ASP A 16 7.63 -7.14 7.38
N TRP A 17 8.16 -6.50 6.34
CA TRP A 17 8.01 -6.93 4.94
C TRP A 17 8.59 -8.32 4.68
N LYS A 18 9.61 -8.73 5.44
CA LYS A 18 10.17 -10.10 5.38
C LYS A 18 9.14 -11.16 5.78
N ASN A 19 8.47 -10.97 6.91
CA ASN A 19 7.47 -11.93 7.39
C ASN A 19 6.20 -11.87 6.53
N ILE A 20 5.79 -10.69 6.08
CA ILE A 20 4.65 -10.54 5.17
C ILE A 20 4.92 -11.26 3.84
N ALA A 21 6.10 -11.11 3.26
CA ALA A 21 6.48 -11.83 2.03
C ALA A 21 6.53 -13.34 2.26
N ARG A 22 7.17 -13.79 3.35
CA ARG A 22 7.40 -15.21 3.62
C ARG A 22 6.12 -15.97 3.94
N TYR A 23 5.21 -15.38 4.71
CA TYR A 23 4.06 -16.10 5.26
C TYR A 23 2.73 -15.69 4.62
N ALA A 24 2.54 -14.42 4.26
CA ALA A 24 1.27 -13.93 3.71
C ALA A 24 1.28 -13.86 2.17
N VAL A 25 2.29 -13.24 1.57
CA VAL A 25 2.38 -12.99 0.12
C VAL A 25 3.52 -13.80 -0.49
N LYS A 26 3.43 -15.12 -0.38
CA LYS A 26 4.48 -16.11 -0.73
C LYS A 26 5.06 -15.97 -2.16
N THR A 27 4.31 -15.35 -3.07
CA THR A 27 4.71 -15.15 -4.47
C THR A 27 5.54 -13.89 -4.70
N ARG A 28 5.84 -13.10 -3.65
CA ARG A 28 6.53 -11.81 -3.76
C ARG A 28 7.72 -11.76 -2.81
N THR A 29 8.78 -11.07 -3.23
CA THR A 29 9.94 -10.84 -2.36
C THR A 29 9.64 -9.72 -1.35
N SER A 30 10.40 -9.69 -0.24
CA SER A 30 10.27 -8.64 0.78
C SER A 30 10.43 -7.24 0.20
N THR A 31 11.33 -7.06 -0.77
CA THR A 31 11.51 -5.79 -1.50
C THR A 31 10.27 -5.42 -2.31
N GLN A 32 9.67 -6.38 -3.02
CA GLN A 32 8.43 -6.14 -3.76
C GLN A 32 7.26 -5.76 -2.82
N VAL A 33 7.18 -6.41 -1.66
CA VAL A 33 6.19 -6.09 -0.61
C VAL A 33 6.43 -4.67 -0.07
N ALA A 34 7.67 -4.27 0.19
CA ALA A 34 8.01 -2.93 0.64
C ALA A 34 7.60 -1.86 -0.40
N SER A 35 7.93 -2.07 -1.68
CA SER A 35 7.52 -1.18 -2.77
C SER A 35 6.00 -1.11 -2.92
N HIS A 36 5.31 -2.23 -2.73
CA HIS A 36 3.85 -2.26 -2.73
C HIS A 36 3.27 -1.48 -1.56
N ALA A 37 3.82 -1.65 -0.36
CA ALA A 37 3.42 -0.93 0.84
C ALA A 37 3.59 0.58 0.66
N GLN A 38 4.72 1.03 0.08
CA GLN A 38 4.94 2.45 -0.19
C GLN A 38 3.83 3.04 -1.07
N LYS A 39 3.53 2.42 -2.22
CA LYS A 39 2.46 2.86 -3.12
C LYS A 39 1.10 2.82 -2.43
N TYR A 40 0.83 1.76 -1.67
CA TYR A 40 -0.41 1.59 -0.92
C TYR A 40 -0.64 2.74 0.06
N PHE A 41 0.35 3.08 0.90
CA PHE A 41 0.22 4.17 1.86
C PHE A 41 0.14 5.55 1.20
N LEU A 42 0.84 5.75 0.09
CA LEU A 42 0.71 6.99 -0.69
C LEU A 42 -0.70 7.16 -1.24
N HIS A 43 -1.27 6.10 -1.81
CA HIS A 43 -2.65 6.09 -2.29
C HIS A 43 -3.66 6.25 -1.16
N LEU A 44 -3.43 5.61 -0.01
CA LEU A 44 -4.31 5.73 1.16
C LEU A 44 -4.37 7.19 1.64
N ARG A 45 -3.22 7.86 1.73
CA ARG A 45 -3.12 9.29 2.05
C ARG A 45 -3.79 10.17 1.01
N ALA A 46 -3.62 9.86 -0.28
CA ALA A 46 -4.23 10.63 -1.37
C ALA A 46 -5.76 10.46 -1.43
N SER A 47 -6.28 9.26 -1.15
CA SER A 47 -7.71 8.97 -1.07
C SER A 47 -8.36 9.69 0.11
N ASN A 48 -7.69 9.76 1.28
CA ASN A 48 -8.15 10.59 2.40
C ASN A 48 -8.14 12.10 2.08
N LYS A 49 -7.37 12.53 1.07
CA LYS A 49 -7.29 13.92 0.61
C LYS A 49 -8.23 14.23 -0.57
N LYS A 50 -9.01 13.26 -1.08
CA LYS A 50 -9.92 13.42 -2.24
C LYS A 50 -11.11 14.37 -2.02
N GLY A 51 -11.23 15.02 -0.87
CA GLY A 51 -12.05 16.23 -0.74
C GLY A 51 -11.44 17.49 -1.40
N LYS A 52 -10.19 17.44 -1.89
CA LYS A 52 -9.49 18.58 -2.53
C LYS A 52 -8.63 18.14 -3.73
N ARG A 53 -9.21 17.53 -4.75
CA ARG A 53 -8.60 17.57 -6.09
C ARG A 53 -9.24 18.73 -6.85
N LYS A 54 -8.59 19.90 -6.86
CA LYS A 54 -8.88 20.90 -7.88
C LYS A 54 -8.54 20.27 -9.23
N SER A 55 -9.48 20.35 -10.14
CA SER A 55 -9.26 20.01 -11.54
C SER A 55 -8.23 20.98 -12.11
N ILE A 56 -7.36 20.49 -13.00
CA ILE A 56 -6.39 21.33 -13.73
C ILE A 56 -7.10 22.11 -14.87
N TYR A 57 -8.34 21.74 -15.19
CA TYR A 57 -9.14 22.30 -16.29
C TYR A 57 -10.11 23.41 -15.83
N ASP A 58 -9.84 24.09 -14.71
CA ASP A 58 -10.66 25.18 -14.15
C ASP A 58 -9.95 26.55 -14.16
N THR A 59 -9.21 26.89 -15.23
CA THR A 59 -8.73 28.26 -15.45
C THR A 59 -9.35 28.79 -16.73
N THR A 60 -10.39 29.62 -16.56
CA THR A 60 -10.90 30.59 -17.56
C THR A 60 -9.98 31.79 -17.59
#